data_AF-A0A7I7LFB3-F1
#
_entry.id   AF-A0A7I7LFB3-F1
#
_cell.length_a   1.000
_cell.length_b   1.000
_cell.length_c   1.000
_cell.angle_alpha   90.00
_cell.angle_beta   90.00
_cell.angle_gamma   90.00
#
_symmetry.space_group_name_H-M   'P 1'
#
loop_
_entity.id
_entity.type
_entity.pdbx_description
1 polymer ?
#
loop_
_entity_poly.entity_id
_entity_poly.type
_entity_poly.pdbx_seq_one_letter_code
_entity_poly.pdbx_strand_id
1 'polypeptide(L)' 'MHYHVPLHLDPPAPLRTTSHILAEVMTMFGNGTLSDRADLEVETYTWEVLPASLRKASLAEDIAGEIGWLDQLLRVGDPA' A
#
# COMPACT_ATOMS: atom_id res chain seq x y z
N MET A 1 11.12 -14.16 -8.12
CA MET A 1 10.37 -14.35 -6.85
C MET A 1 9.59 -13.08 -6.58
N HIS A 2 8.36 -13.19 -6.07
CA HIS A 2 7.53 -12.06 -5.64
C HIS A 2 7.37 -12.18 -4.12
N TYR A 3 7.60 -11.09 -3.39
CA TYR A 3 7.45 -11.04 -1.95
C TYR A 3 6.40 -10.00 -1.59
N HIS A 4 5.59 -10.29 -0.57
CA HIS A 4 4.68 -9.32 0.00
C HIS A 4 5.48 -8.50 1.02
N VAL A 5 5.43 -7.17 0.88
CA VAL A 5 6.04 -6.22 1.79
C VAL A 5 4.96 -5.22 2.22
N PRO A 6 5.07 -4.63 3.42
CA PRO A 6 4.12 -3.60 3.84
C PRO A 6 4.03 -2.47 2.81
N LEU A 7 2.82 -2.03 2.46
CA LEU A 7 2.58 -1.05 1.38
C LEU A 7 3.36 0.28 1.55
N HIS A 8 3.58 0.67 2.80
CA HIS A 8 4.22 1.92 3.18
C HIS A 8 5.76 1.84 3.21
N LEU A 9 6.35 0.68 2.91
CA LEU A 9 7.78 0.43 3.04
C LEU A 9 8.49 0.56 1.68
N ASP A 10 9.58 1.31 1.66
CA ASP A 10 10.52 1.33 0.53
C ASP A 10 11.74 0.45 0.87
N PRO A 11 11.92 -0.69 0.18
CA PRO A 11 12.97 -1.64 0.52
C PRO A 11 14.34 -1.14 0.01
N PRO A 12 15.44 -1.57 0.64
CA PRO A 12 16.77 -1.21 0.16
C PRO A 12 17.04 -1.80 -1.23
N ALA A 13 17.82 -1.07 -2.05
CA ALA A 13 18.25 -1.54 -3.35
C ALA A 13 18.97 -2.91 -3.26
N PRO A 14 18.80 -3.82 -4.25
CA PRO A 14 18.14 -3.61 -5.55
C PRO A 14 16.64 -3.89 -5.56
N LEU A 15 16.03 -4.13 -4.39
CA LEU A 15 14.60 -4.43 -4.31
C LEU A 15 13.78 -3.19 -4.63
N ARG A 16 12.59 -3.40 -5.19
CA ARG A 16 11.61 -2.36 -5.54
C ARG A 16 10.22 -2.87 -5.23
N THR A 17 9.27 -1.95 -5.09
CA THR A 17 7.85 -2.28 -4.88
C THR A 17 7.01 -1.85 -6.07
N THR A 18 5.79 -2.39 -6.13
CA THR A 18 4.74 -2.01 -7.06
C THR A 18 3.81 -0.93 -6.49
N SER A 19 4.15 -0.29 -5.37
CA SER A 19 3.29 0.73 -4.76
C SER A 19 3.05 1.93 -5.69
N HIS A 20 4.00 2.26 -6.56
CA HIS A 20 3.81 3.26 -7.62
C HIS A 20 2.70 2.89 -8.61
N ILE A 21 2.54 1.61 -8.94
CA ILE A 21 1.47 1.13 -9.83
C ILE A 21 0.11 1.34 -9.14
N LEU A 22 0.03 1.10 -7.82
CA LEU A 22 -1.19 1.39 -7.07
C LEU A 22 -1.55 2.88 -7.15
N ALA A 23 -0.56 3.78 -7.03
CA ALA A 23 -0.78 5.22 -7.17
C ALA A 23 -1.30 5.61 -8.56
N GLU A 24 -0.75 5.02 -9.62
CA GLU A 24 -1.22 5.23 -10.99
C GLU A 24 -2.67 4.77 -11.16
N VAL A 25 -3.01 3.57 -10.68
CA VAL A 25 -4.38 3.04 -10.75
C VAL A 25 -5.37 3.89 -9.96
N MET A 26 -4.99 4.35 -8.75
CA MET A 26 -5.84 5.25 -7.96
C MET A 26 -6.07 6.60 -8.66
N THR A 27 -5.06 7.12 -9.36
CA THR A 27 -5.20 8.32 -10.19
C THR A 27 -6.22 8.12 -11.31
N MET A 28 -6.24 6.93 -11.93
CA MET A 28 -7.22 6.59 -12.98
C MET A 28 -8.65 6.48 -12.45
N PHE A 29 -8.85 6.09 -11.19
CA PHE A 29 -10.17 6.17 -10.55
C PHE A 29 -10.56 7.63 -10.26
N GLY A 30 -9.65 8.43 -9.66
CA GLY A 30 -9.93 9.83 -9.32
C GLY A 30 -10.23 10.73 -10.52
N ASN A 31 -9.69 10.41 -11.71
CA ASN A 31 -9.94 11.17 -12.93
C ASN A 31 -11.04 10.59 -13.85
N GLY A 32 -11.75 9.54 -13.41
CA GLY A 32 -12.85 8.91 -14.15
C GLY A 32 -12.42 8.06 -15.36
N THR A 33 -11.13 7.70 -15.47
CA THR A 33 -10.65 6.76 -16.51
C THR A 33 -11.12 5.33 -16.23
N LEU A 34 -11.25 4.95 -14.95
CA LEU A 34 -11.82 3.69 -14.48
C LEU A 34 -13.19 3.94 -13.84
N SER A 35 -14.09 2.95 -13.88
CA SER A 35 -15.45 3.11 -13.34
C SER A 35 -15.46 3.45 -11.85
N ASP A 36 -16.47 4.22 -11.44
CA ASP A 36 -16.61 4.85 -10.12
C ASP A 36 -16.68 3.90 -8.90
N ARG A 37 -16.58 2.58 -9.07
CA ARG A 37 -16.64 1.60 -7.98
C ARG A 37 -15.60 0.50 -8.11
N ALA A 38 -14.78 0.36 -7.08
CA ALA A 38 -13.89 -0.75 -6.85
C ALA A 38 -13.88 -1.10 -5.36
N ASP A 39 -13.89 -2.39 -5.05
CA ASP A 39 -13.62 -2.88 -3.70
C ASP A 39 -12.10 -2.98 -3.53
N LEU A 40 -11.59 -2.45 -2.42
CA LEU A 40 -10.17 -2.45 -2.09
C LEU A 40 -9.91 -3.35 -0.89
N GLU A 41 -8.98 -4.28 -1.03
CA GLU A 41 -8.55 -5.19 0.03
C GLU A 41 -7.07 -4.96 0.32
N VAL A 42 -6.69 -4.97 1.60
CA VAL A 42 -5.30 -4.92 2.06
C VAL A 42 -5.00 -6.24 2.76
N GLU A 43 -4.05 -7.00 2.23
CA GLU A 43 -3.67 -8.31 2.75
C GLU A 43 -2.22 -8.32 3.24
N THR A 44 -2.02 -8.61 4.52
CA THR A 44 -0.69 -8.74 5.12
C THR A 44 -0.33 -10.22 5.28
N TYR A 45 0.70 -10.68 4.57
CA TYR A 45 1.20 -12.05 4.69
C TYR A 45 2.54 -12.08 5.39
N THR A 46 2.79 -13.15 6.14
CA THR A 46 4.13 -13.50 6.62
C THR A 46 4.79 -12.40 7.47
N TRP A 47 4.01 -11.59 8.20
CA TRP A 47 4.56 -10.50 9.03
C TRP A 47 5.68 -10.97 9.98
N GLU A 48 5.55 -12.16 10.55
CA GLU A 48 6.54 -12.73 11.47
C GLU A 48 7.90 -13.01 10.81
N VAL A 49 7.96 -13.20 9.50
CA VAL A 49 9.21 -13.48 8.77
C VAL A 49 9.95 -12.20 8.37
N LEU A 50 9.32 -11.03 8.51
CA LEU A 50 9.98 -9.75 8.27
C LEU A 50 11.12 -9.54 9.28
N PRO A 51 12.26 -8.96 8.83
CA PRO A 51 13.29 -8.51 9.76
C PRO A 51 12.70 -7.61 10.84
N ALA A 52 13.14 -7.77 12.09
CA ALA A 52 12.61 -6.99 13.21
C ALA A 52 12.74 -5.46 13.00
N SER A 53 13.76 -5.02 12.25
CA SER A 53 13.97 -3.62 11.88
C SER A 53 12.91 -3.06 10.93
N LEU A 54 12.13 -3.92 10.27
CA LEU A 54 11.09 -3.55 9.30
C LEU A 54 9.67 -3.74 9.86
N ARG A 55 9.54 -4.18 11.11
CA ARG A 55 8.26 -4.34 11.81
C ARG A 55 8.00 -3.14 12.72
N LYS A 56 6.75 -2.72 12.83
CA LYS A 56 6.29 -1.84 13.94
C LYS A 56 6.20 -2.63 15.24
N ALA A 57 5.73 -1.99 16.31
CA ALA A 57 5.67 -2.62 17.63
C ALA A 57 4.63 -3.76 17.68
N SER A 58 3.63 -3.76 16.78
CA SER A 58 2.70 -4.88 16.62
C SER A 58 2.21 -5.03 15.18
N LEU A 59 1.70 -6.23 14.85
CA LEU A 59 1.02 -6.51 13.58
C LEU A 59 -0.14 -5.53 13.34
N ALA A 60 -0.92 -5.22 14.38
CA ALA A 60 -2.05 -4.30 14.27
C ALA A 60 -1.61 -2.88 13.87
N GLU A 61 -0.48 -2.40 14.40
CA GLU A 61 0.07 -1.09 14.01
C GLU A 61 0.57 -1.09 12.56
N ASP A 62 1.14 -2.20 12.07
CA ASP A 62 1.56 -2.31 10.68
C ASP A 62 0.37 -2.30 9.73
N ILE A 63 -0.66 -3.10 10.01
CA ILE A 63 -1.92 -3.10 9.24
C ILE A 63 -2.55 -1.70 9.23
N ALA A 64 -2.61 -1.04 10.40
CA ALA A 64 -3.13 0.33 10.48
C ALA A 64 -2.30 1.31 9.65
N GLY A 65 -0.98 1.13 9.58
CA GLY A 65 -0.10 1.90 8.71
C GLY A 65 -0.37 1.69 7.22
N GLU A 66 -0.62 0.45 6.80
CA GLU A 66 -0.99 0.13 5.40
C GLU A 66 -2.32 0.76 4.99
N ILE A 67 -3.34 0.66 5.86
CA ILE A 67 -4.64 1.30 5.64
C ILE A 67 -4.50 2.82 5.59
N GLY A 68 -3.74 3.42 6.52
CA GLY A 68 -3.51 4.85 6.54
C GLY A 68 -2.76 5.37 5.32
N TRP A 69 -1.80 4.59 4.81
CA TRP A 69 -1.11 4.91 3.55
C TRP A 69 -2.07 4.88 2.36
N LEU A 70 -2.95 3.87 2.29
CA LEU A 70 -3.95 3.76 1.23
C LEU A 70 -4.97 4.91 1.29
N ASP A 71 -5.45 5.26 2.49
CA ASP A 71 -6.37 6.39 2.68
C ASP A 71 -5.74 7.72 2.21
N GLN A 72 -4.47 7.95 2.54
CA GLN A 72 -3.74 9.12 2.04
C GLN A 72 -3.64 9.12 0.52
N LEU A 73 -3.37 7.96 -0.09
CA LEU A 73 -3.28 7.83 -1.54
C LEU A 73 -4.62 8.16 -2.22
N LEU A 74 -5.74 7.72 -1.63
CA LEU A 74 -7.09 7.98 -2.15
C LEU A 74 -7.47 9.46 -2.03
N ARG A 75 -7.13 10.12 -0.92
CA ARG A 75 -7.43 11.55 -0.72
C ARG A 75 -6.73 12.48 -1.70
N VAL A 76 -5.58 12.09 -2.25
CA VAL A 76 -4.86 12.89 -3.26
C VAL A 76 -5.62 12.91 -4.61
N GLY A 77 -6.55 11.97 -4.82
CA GLY A 77 -7.38 11.88 -6.03
C GLY A 77 -8.73 12.58 -5.95
N ASP A 78 -9.09 13.22 -4.82
CA ASP A 78 -10.39 13.88 -4.63
C ASP A 78 -10.31 15.36 -5.05
N PRO A 79 -10.87 15.78 -6.21
CA PRO A 79 -10.92 17.19 -6.54
C PRO A 79 -11.94 17.87 -5.61
N ALA A 80 -11.47 18.85 -4.85
CA ALA A 80 -12.33 19.78 -4.12
C ALA A 80 -13.31 20.51 -5.06
#